data_AF-A0A829GDC7-F1
#
_entry.id   AF-A0A829GDC7-F1
#
_cell.length_a   1.000
_cell.length_b   1.000
_cell.length_c   1.000
_cell.angle_alpha   90.00
_cell.angle_beta   90.00
_cell.angle_gamma   90.00
#
_symmetry.space_group_name_H-M   'P 1'
#
loop_
_entity.id
_entity.type
_entity.pdbx_description
1 polymer ?
#
loop_
_entity_poly.entity_id
_entity_poly.type
_entity_poly.pdbx_seq_one_letter_code
_entity_poly.pdbx_strand_id
1 'polypeptide(L)' 'MSRETKFIRVIRGRRPKVVVIGGGTGLPVILHSLHEQDADVTAIVTVADDGGSSGTIRNYINVVPPGD' A
#
# COMPACT_ATOMS: atom_id res chain seq x y z
N MET A 1 43.75 -22.32 -9.96
CA MET A 1 42.45 -22.90 -9.59
C MET A 1 41.40 -21.80 -9.67
N SER A 2 40.66 -21.75 -10.78
CA SER A 2 39.68 -20.69 -11.07
C SER A 2 38.45 -20.86 -10.19
N ARG A 3 38.03 -19.82 -9.46
CA ARG A 3 36.77 -19.82 -8.70
C ARG A 3 35.63 -19.59 -9.70
N GLU A 4 34.87 -20.63 -10.00
CA GLU A 4 33.59 -20.46 -10.71
C GLU A 4 32.66 -19.59 -9.87
N THR A 5 32.26 -18.46 -10.45
CA THR A 5 31.26 -17.58 -9.83
C THR A 5 29.89 -18.15 -10.15
N LYS A 6 29.22 -18.71 -9.14
CA LYS A 6 27.86 -19.25 -9.28
C LYS A 6 26.85 -18.11 -9.12
N PHE A 7 26.17 -17.74 -10.20
CA PHE A 7 25.08 -16.77 -10.14
C PHE A 7 23.82 -17.44 -9.58
N ILE A 8 23.37 -17.01 -8.40
CA ILE A 8 22.08 -17.42 -7.83
C ILE A 8 21.03 -16.41 -8.27
N ARG A 9 20.09 -16.83 -9.12
CA ARG A 9 18.93 -16.02 -9.50
C ARG A 9 17.84 -16.18 -8.45
N VAL A 10 17.68 -15.20 -7.57
CA VAL A 10 16.55 -15.16 -6.62
C VAL A 10 15.31 -14.68 -7.37
N ILE A 11 14.36 -15.58 -7.60
CA ILE A 11 13.05 -15.23 -8.15
C ILE A 11 12.18 -14.83 -6.96
N ARG A 12 11.89 -13.53 -6.78
CA ARG A 12 10.92 -13.10 -5.77
C ARG A 12 9.55 -13.68 -6.16
N GLY A 13 8.84 -14.29 -5.21
CA GLY A 13 7.45 -14.69 -5.38
C GLY A 13 6.56 -13.48 -5.73
N ARG A 14 5.37 -13.72 -6.28
CA ARG A 14 4.42 -12.62 -6.56
C ARG A 14 4.07 -11.88 -5.27
N ARG A 15 3.94 -10.55 -5.35
CA ARG A 15 3.48 -9.70 -4.24
C ARG A 15 2.12 -10.22 -3.73
N PRO A 16 1.92 -10.36 -2.41
CA PRO A 16 0.62 -10.67 -1.84
C PRO A 16 -0.40 -9.60 -2.24
N LYS A 17 -1.59 -10.01 -2.70
CA LYS A 17 -2.68 -9.08 -3.03
C LYS A 17 -3.60 -8.93 -1.83
N VAL A 18 -3.74 -7.70 -1.33
CA VAL A 18 -4.48 -7.40 -0.11
C VAL A 18 -5.53 -6.33 -0.38
N VAL A 19 -6.77 -6.60 0.00
CA VAL A 19 -7.85 -5.60 -0.01
C VAL A 19 -8.14 -5.19 1.42
N VAL A 20 -8.05 -3.90 1.72
CA VAL A 20 -8.36 -3.32 3.03
C VAL A 20 -9.65 -2.51 2.91
N ILE A 21 -10.62 -2.76 3.78
CA ILE A 21 -11.92 -2.07 3.80
C ILE A 21 -12.05 -1.36 5.14
N GLY A 22 -12.27 -0.04 5.14
CA GLY A 22 -12.36 0.73 6.38
C GLY A 22 -12.34 2.25 6.15
N GLY A 23 -11.93 3.02 7.15
CA GLY A 23 -11.88 4.48 7.08
C GLY A 23 -11.09 5.09 8.24
N GLY A 24 -11.20 6.41 8.41
CA GLY A 24 -10.56 7.14 9.51
C GLY A 24 -9.03 7.12 9.50
N THR A 25 -8.43 7.45 10.63
CA THR A 25 -6.97 7.63 10.79
C THR A 25 -6.18 6.32 10.91
N GLY A 26 -6.84 5.20 11.22
CA GLY A 26 -6.19 3.89 11.33
C GLY A 26 -5.84 3.28 9.96
N LEU A 27 -6.58 3.63 8.91
CA LEU A 27 -6.37 3.06 7.58
C LEU A 27 -4.99 3.40 6.99
N PRO A 28 -4.52 4.66 6.98
CA PRO A 28 -3.15 5.00 6.54
C PRO A 28 -2.04 4.21 7.24
N VAL A 29 -2.17 3.95 8.54
CA VAL A 29 -1.17 3.21 9.33
C VAL A 29 -1.06 1.76 8.83
N ILE A 30 -2.20 1.11 8.60
CA ILE A 30 -2.23 -0.26 8.09
C ILE A 30 -1.67 -0.32 6.66
N LEU A 31 -2.11 0.59 5.78
CA LEU A 31 -1.64 0.65 4.40
C LEU A 31 -0.13 0.88 4.30
N HIS A 32 0.42 1.74 5.16
CA HIS A 32 1.87 1.96 5.23
C HIS A 32 2.62 0.68 5.60
N SER A 33 2.17 -0.03 6.64
CA SER A 33 2.79 -1.30 7.04
C SER A 33 2.74 -2.37 5.95
N LEU A 34 1.62 -2.47 5.22
CA LEU A 34 1.46 -3.43 4.12
C LEU A 34 2.35 -3.09 2.93
N HIS A 35 2.53 -1.80 2.64
CA HIS A 35 3.45 -1.33 1.62
C HIS A 35 4.91 -1.70 1.94
N GLU A 36 5.34 -1.56 3.21
CA GLU A 36 6.68 -1.97 3.67
C GLU A 36 6.90 -3.50 3.54
N GLN A 37 5.84 -4.30 3.60
CA GLN A 37 5.88 -5.76 3.44
C GLN A 37 5.81 -6.23 1.97
N ASP A 38 6.02 -5.32 1.01
CA ASP A 38 6.01 -5.62 -0.43
C ASP A 38 4.65 -6.16 -0.94
N ALA A 39 3.54 -5.76 -0.31
CA ALA A 39 2.19 -6.13 -0.73
C ALA A 39 1.67 -5.22 -1.86
N ASP A 40 0.82 -5.80 -2.71
CA ASP A 40 -0.02 -5.12 -3.68
C ASP A 40 -1.38 -4.83 -3.01
N VAL A 41 -1.61 -3.56 -2.65
CA VAL A 41 -2.70 -3.18 -1.74
C VAL A 41 -3.76 -2.36 -2.47
N THR A 42 -5.03 -2.74 -2.30
CA THR A 42 -6.20 -1.95 -2.70
C THR A 42 -6.97 -1.55 -1.44
N ALA A 43 -7.34 -0.28 -1.32
CA ALA A 43 -8.14 0.23 -0.20
C ALA A 43 -9.55 0.60 -0.68
N ILE A 44 -10.57 0.09 -0.01
CA ILE A 44 -11.97 0.52 -0.15
C ILE A 44 -12.29 1.36 1.08
N VAL A 45 -12.50 2.66 0.87
CA VAL A 45 -12.64 3.63 1.95
C VAL A 45 -14.10 4.01 2.13
N THR A 46 -14.62 3.90 3.35
CA THR A 46 -15.94 4.42 3.71
C THR A 46 -15.89 5.95 3.68
N VAL A 47 -16.85 6.58 3.01
CA VAL A 47 -16.99 8.05 2.95
C VAL A 47 -17.90 8.61 4.05
N ALA A 48 -18.19 7.83 5.09
CA ALA A 48 -19.05 8.25 6.18
C ALA A 48 -18.26 9.14 7.16
N ASP A 49 -18.79 10.34 7.39
CA ASP A 49 -18.46 11.33 8.42
C ASP A 49 -17.31 12.31 8.14
N ASP A 50 -17.73 13.45 7.57
CA ASP A 50 -17.24 14.81 7.78
C ASP A 50 -15.82 15.18 7.27
N GLY A 51 -15.78 16.14 6.33
CA GLY A 51 -14.64 16.56 5.50
C GLY A 51 -13.32 16.98 6.16
N GLY A 52 -13.07 16.71 7.44
CA GLY A 52 -11.82 16.98 8.13
C GLY A 52 -10.77 15.86 8.05
N SER A 53 -11.16 14.57 8.04
CA SER A 53 -10.21 13.44 8.10
C SER A 53 -9.79 12.88 6.72
N SER A 54 -10.55 13.22 5.67
CA SER A 54 -10.32 12.85 4.26
C SER A 54 -8.98 13.36 3.69
N GLY A 55 -8.38 14.37 4.32
CA GLY A 55 -7.10 14.96 3.89
C GLY A 55 -5.89 14.05 4.09
N THR A 56 -5.87 13.24 5.15
CA THR A 56 -4.71 12.40 5.49
C THR A 56 -4.51 11.28 4.48
N ILE A 57 -5.58 10.56 4.11
CA ILE A 57 -5.50 9.53 3.06
C ILE A 57 -5.11 10.20 1.74
N ARG A 58 -5.80 11.26 1.29
CA ARG A 58 -5.49 11.97 0.03
C ARG A 58 -4.01 12.38 -0.09
N ASN A 59 -3.39 12.87 0.99
CA ASN A 59 -1.97 13.25 1.02
C ASN A 59 -1.03 12.04 0.85
N TYR A 60 -1.39 10.87 1.36
CA TYR A 60 -0.59 9.64 1.24
C TYR A 60 -0.69 8.97 -0.13
N ILE A 61 -1.86 9.02 -0.77
CA ILE A 61 -2.07 8.35 -2.05
C ILE A 61 -1.73 9.23 -3.27
N ASN A 62 -1.38 10.51 -3.09
CA ASN A 62 -1.01 11.44 -4.16
C ASN A 62 -1.99 11.40 -5.36
N VAL A 63 -3.26 11.10 -5.06
CA VAL A 63 -4.33 11.05 -6.06
C VAL A 63 -5.02 12.39 -5.97
N VAL A 64 -5.06 13.09 -7.11
CA VAL A 64 -5.88 14.28 -7.26
C VAL A 64 -7.28 13.92 -6.77
N PRO A 65 -7.90 14.71 -5.87
CA PRO A 65 -9.31 14.54 -5.59
C PRO A 65 -10.06 14.34 -6.90
N PRO A 66 -10.75 13.21 -7.14
CA PRO A 66 -11.82 13.26 -8.11
C PRO A 66 -12.73 14.39 -7.60
N GLY A 67 -13.01 15.39 -8.43
CA GLY A 67 -13.93 16.45 -8.03
C GLY A 67 -15.24 15.82 -7.57
N ASP A 68 -15.72 16.29 -6.41
CA ASP A 68 -16.61 15.63 -5.44
C ASP A 68 -16.21 14.20 -5.02
#